data_AF-A0A6A8G868-F1
#
_entry.id   AF-A0A6A8G868-F1
#
_cell.length_a   1.000
_cell.length_b   1.000
_cell.length_c   1.000
_cell.angle_alpha   90.00
_cell.angle_beta   90.00
_cell.angle_gamma   90.00
#
_symmetry.space_group_name_H-M   'P 1'
#
loop_
_entity.id
_entity.type
_entity.pdbx_description
1 polymer ?
#
loop_
_entity_poly.entity_id
_entity_poly.type
_entity_poly.pdbx_seq_one_letter_code
_entity_poly.pdbx_strand_id
1 'polypeptide(L)' 'MSETQSSFLKRRNLLLIAVVALGIVIPGIARRLLGEAGYNTLGMVVFVLGYAGMILLVWYGWIRPLDISGPSH' A
#
# COMPACT_ATOMS: atom_id res chain seq x y z
N MET A 1 -2.94 30.63 -4.23
CA MET A 1 -3.60 29.47 -3.57
C MET A 1 -3.43 28.14 -4.33
N SER A 2 -2.87 28.14 -5.54
CA SER A 2 -2.66 26.97 -6.41
C SER A 2 -1.39 26.13 -6.11
N GLU A 3 -0.33 26.76 -5.59
CA GLU A 3 0.96 26.09 -5.35
C GLU A 3 0.96 25.14 -4.14
N THR A 4 0.32 25.54 -3.04
CA THR A 4 0.21 24.72 -1.82
C THR A 4 -0.58 23.44 -2.07
N GLN A 5 -1.70 23.52 -2.79
CA GLN A 5 -2.55 22.37 -3.10
C GLN A 5 -1.86 21.37 -4.04
N SER A 6 -1.12 21.84 -5.05
CA SER A 6 -0.39 20.96 -5.98
C SER A 6 0.76 20.22 -5.29
N SER A 7 1.49 20.88 -4.39
CA SER A 7 2.56 20.26 -3.60
C SER A 7 2.03 19.16 -2.66
N PHE A 8 0.86 19.39 -2.05
CA PHE A 8 0.18 18.42 -1.20
C PHE A 8 -0.24 17.19 -1.99
N LEU A 9 -0.87 17.37 -3.17
CA LEU A 9 -1.24 16.26 -4.04
C LEU A 9 -0.03 15.46 -4.54
N LYS A 10 1.06 16.14 -4.95
CA LYS A 10 2.32 15.47 -5.33
C LYS A 10 2.87 14.61 -4.19
N ARG A 11 2.96 15.16 -2.97
CA ARG A 11 3.41 14.39 -1.80
C ARG A 11 2.49 13.21 -1.51
N ARG A 12 1.17 13.41 -1.56
CA ARG A 12 0.18 12.36 -1.28
C ARG A 12 0.20 11.22 -2.30
N ASN A 13 0.43 11.54 -3.58
CA ASN A 13 0.57 10.54 -4.64
C ASN A 13 1.91 9.81 -4.54
N LEU A 14 3.01 10.51 -4.23
CA LEU A 14 4.31 9.87 -3.99
C LEU A 14 4.24 8.91 -2.81
N LEU A 15 3.58 9.30 -1.72
CA LEU A 15 3.36 8.43 -0.57
C LEU A 15 2.52 7.20 -0.94
N LEU A 16 1.46 7.36 -1.74
CA LEU A 16 0.66 6.22 -2.20
C LEU A 16 1.51 5.23 -3.00
N ILE A 17 2.26 5.74 -3.98
CA ILE A 17 3.15 4.93 -4.82
C ILE A 17 4.17 4.21 -3.95
N ALA A 18 4.77 4.90 -2.98
CA ALA A 18 5.73 4.31 -2.06
C ALA A 18 5.09 3.20 -1.20
N VAL A 19 3.90 3.43 -0.65
CA VAL A 19 3.18 2.42 0.17
C VAL A 19 2.87 1.17 -0.65
N VAL A 20 2.36 1.34 -1.88
CA VAL A 20 2.05 0.21 -2.77
C VAL A 20 3.31 -0.54 -3.15
N ALA A 21 4.36 0.18 -3.57
CA ALA A 21 5.62 -0.43 -3.99
C ALA A 21 6.29 -1.20 -2.83
N LEU A 22 6.43 -0.56 -1.67
CA LEU A 22 7.05 -1.17 -0.49
C LEU A 22 6.22 -2.33 0.06
N GLY A 23 4.89 -2.21 0.04
CA GLY A 23 3.98 -3.27 0.48
C GLY A 23 3.98 -4.53 -0.39
N ILE A 24 4.59 -4.47 -1.59
CA ILE A 24 4.82 -5.66 -2.43
C ILE A 24 6.28 -6.11 -2.35
N VAL A 25 7.23 -5.17 -2.44
CA VAL A 25 8.66 -5.46 -2.49
C VAL A 25 9.15 -6.05 -1.17
N ILE A 26 8.81 -5.44 -0.04
CA ILE A 26 9.30 -5.90 1.27
C ILE A 26 8.81 -7.32 1.57
N PRO A 27 7.51 -7.64 1.48
CA PRO A 27 7.05 -9.01 1.74
C PRO A 27 7.58 -10.00 0.70
N GLY A 28 7.77 -9.58 -0.55
CA GLY A 28 8.35 -10.42 -1.60
C GLY A 28 9.79 -10.83 -1.31
N ILE A 29 10.63 -9.89 -0.88
CA ILE A 29 12.01 -10.16 -0.44
C ILE A 29 11.99 -11.07 0.79
N ALA A 30 11.16 -10.76 1.80
CA ALA A 30 11.05 -11.59 3.01
C ALA A 30 10.66 -13.03 2.68
N ARG A 31 9.69 -13.24 1.78
CA ARG A 31 9.28 -14.57 1.31
C ARG A 31 10.42 -15.33 0.66
N ARG A 32 11.21 -14.65 -0.19
CA ARG A 32 12.37 -15.26 -0.86
C ARG A 32 13.40 -15.73 0.17
N LEU A 33 13.80 -14.86 1.09
CA LEU A 33 14.80 -15.18 2.12
C LEU A 33 14.32 -16.32 3.02
N LEU A 34 13.03 -16.32 3.41
CA LEU A 34 12.44 -17.39 4.19
C LEU A 34 12.40 -18.72 3.42
N GLY A 35 12.13 -18.68 2.11
CA GLY A 35 12.18 -19.86 1.25
C GLY A 35 13.58 -20.43 1.08
N GLU A 36 14.59 -19.57 0.88
CA GLU A 36 16.01 -19.94 0.82
C GLU A 36 16.48 -20.58 2.15
N ALA A 37 15.88 -20.19 3.28
CA ALA A 37 16.11 -20.79 4.59
C ALA A 37 15.27 -22.06 4.89
N GLY A 38 14.46 -22.53 3.93
CA GLY A 38 13.60 -23.72 4.07
C GLY A 38 12.20 -23.48 4.66
N TYR A 39 11.89 -22.25 5.06
CA TYR A 39 10.61 -21.86 5.67
C TYR A 39 9.57 -21.42 4.64
N ASN A 40 9.30 -22.25 3.62
CA ASN A 40 8.43 -21.90 2.49
C ASN A 40 7.01 -21.46 2.92
N THR A 41 6.38 -22.21 3.82
CA THR A 41 5.02 -21.89 4.31
C THR A 41 5.00 -20.58 5.08
N LEU A 42 6.00 -20.34 5.95
CA LEU A 42 6.10 -19.09 6.70
C LEU A 42 6.33 -17.90 5.76
N GLY A 43 7.20 -18.06 4.76
CA GLY A 43 7.42 -17.05 3.73
C GLY A 43 6.14 -16.70 2.96
N MET A 44 5.30 -17.69 2.65
CA MET A 44 3.99 -17.45 2.05
C MET A 44 3.06 -16.67 3.00
N VAL A 45 2.97 -17.05 4.27
CA VAL A 45 2.15 -16.34 5.26
C VAL A 45 2.59 -14.89 5.42
N VAL A 46 3.89 -14.65 5.55
CA VAL A 46 4.47 -13.30 5.62
C VAL A 46 4.11 -12.47 4.40
N PHE A 47 4.21 -13.06 3.20
CA PHE A 47 3.83 -12.38 1.97
C PHE A 47 2.34 -11.98 1.95
N VAL A 48 1.45 -12.92 2.27
CA VAL A 48 -0.01 -12.67 2.29
C VAL A 48 -0.36 -11.61 3.31
N LEU A 49 0.16 -11.69 4.53
CA LEU A 49 -0.11 -10.71 5.58
C LEU A 49 0.44 -9.32 5.21
N GLY A 50 1.65 -9.26 4.66
CA GLY A 50 2.24 -8.00 4.20
C GLY A 50 1.41 -7.35 3.09
N TYR A 51 0.98 -8.13 2.11
CA TYR A 51 0.14 -7.66 1.02
C TYR A 51 -1.26 -7.22 1.49
N ALA A 52 -1.90 -8.00 2.35
CA ALA A 52 -3.18 -7.64 2.95
C ALA A 52 -3.06 -6.36 3.80
N GLY A 53 -1.98 -6.23 4.58
CA GLY A 53 -1.67 -5.03 5.34
C GLY A 53 -1.52 -3.79 4.46
N MET A 54 -0.83 -3.92 3.31
CA MET A 54 -0.73 -2.83 2.32
C MET A 54 -2.11 -2.42 1.80
N ILE A 55 -2.97 -3.39 1.43
CA ILE A 55 -4.34 -3.10 0.98
C ILE A 55 -5.11 -2.30 2.03
N LEU A 56 -5.04 -2.71 3.30
CA LEU A 56 -5.73 -2.01 4.39
C LEU A 56 -5.19 -0.59 4.60
N LEU A 57 -3.87 -0.38 4.49
CA LEU A 57 -3.26 0.95 4.57
C LEU A 57 -3.72 1.86 3.43
N VAL A 58 -3.72 1.35 2.20
CA VAL A 58 -4.21 2.11 1.03
C VAL A 58 -5.69 2.43 1.18
N TRP A 59 -6.49 1.45 1.60
CA TRP A 59 -7.92 1.64 1.82
C TRP A 59 -8.15 2.73 2.87
N TYR A 60 -7.54 2.62 4.04
CA TYR A 60 -7.76 3.56 5.14
C TYR A 60 -7.23 4.97 4.82
N GLY A 61 -6.05 5.08 4.19
CA GLY A 61 -5.40 6.36 3.94
C GLY A 61 -5.90 7.13 2.72
N TRP A 62 -6.36 6.41 1.67
CA TRP A 62 -6.70 7.03 0.39
C TRP A 62 -8.12 6.76 -0.09
N ILE A 63 -8.69 5.58 0.15
CA ILE A 63 -10.01 5.20 -0.40
C ILE A 63 -11.15 5.60 0.55
N ARG A 64 -11.09 5.17 1.82
CA ARG A 64 -12.07 5.44 2.87
C ARG A 64 -12.43 6.93 3.06
N PRO A 65 -11.50 7.90 2.93
CA PRO A 65 -11.86 9.32 3.04
C PRO A 65 -12.45 9.93 1.76
N LEU A 66 -12.57 9.17 0.66
CA LEU A 66 -13.23 9.68 -0.54
C LEU A 66 -14.73 9.72 -0.28
N ASP A 67 -15.30 10.91 -0.44
CA ASP A 67 -16.74 11.11 -0.35
C ASP A 67 -17.39 10.66 -1.66
N ILE A 68 -17.79 9.40 -1.72
CA ILE A 68 -18.47 8.82 -2.90
C ILE A 68 -19.95 9.20 -2.81
N SER A 69 -20.22 10.48 -3.01
CA SER A 69 -21.57 11.00 -3.13
C SER A 69 -22.10 10.74 -4.55
N GLY A 70 -23.34 10.24 -4.67
CA GLY A 70 -24.02 10.09 -5.96
C GLY A 70 -24.34 11.45 -6.59
N PRO A 71 -24.60 11.52 -7.91
CA PRO A 71 -24.97 12.77 -8.58
C PRO A 71 -26.17 13.41 -7.87
N SER A 72 -26.02 14.67 -7.46
CA SER A 72 -27.14 15.48 -6.97
C SER A 72 -28.06 15.76 -8.16
N HIS A 73 -29.21 15.08 -8.18
CA HIS A 73 -30.34 15.45 -9.02
C HIS A 73 -30.92 16.80 -8.61
#